data_AF-A0A0E9XKY0-F1
#
_entry.id   AF-A0A0E9XKY0-F1
#
_cell.length_a   1.000
_cell.length_b   1.000
_cell.length_c   1.000
_cell.angle_alpha   90.00
_cell.angle_beta   90.00
_cell.angle_gamma   90.00
#
_symmetry.space_group_name_H-M   'P 1'
#
loop_
_entity.id
_entity.type
_entity.pdbx_description
1 polymer ?
#
loop_
_entity_poly.entity_id
_entity_poly.type
_entity_poly.pdbx_seq_one_letter_code
_entity_poly.pdbx_strand_id
1 'polypeptide(L)'
;MMAWLAMTPHSSQTEKKRLAILAGFAFFTGVGLGPALDFVIAVNPSIIVTAFLGTSVMFLCFTLSALYAKRRSYLFLGGILTSGLTILLLVSIVNMFVGSVVIFKAHMYLGLAIISGFVLFDTQLIIEKAEMGDKDYIWHCVDLFLDFVTIFRKLMVLLAMNEKDKKKEKK
;
A
#
# COMPACT_ATOMS: atom_id res chain seq x y z
N MET A 1 -13.33 8.15 -8.19
CA MET A 1 -12.24 8.33 -9.18
C MET A 1 -11.87 7.02 -9.86
N MET A 2 -11.63 5.95 -9.09
CA MET A 2 -11.34 4.60 -9.65
C MET A 2 -12.42 4.03 -10.57
N ALA A 3 -13.69 4.11 -10.17
CA ALA A 3 -14.80 3.66 -11.02
C ALA A 3 -14.87 4.44 -12.35
N TRP A 4 -14.48 5.72 -12.34
CA TRP A 4 -14.45 6.54 -13.54
C TRP A 4 -13.31 6.15 -14.48
N LEU A 5 -12.14 5.84 -13.93
CA LEU A 5 -10.99 5.35 -14.69
C LEU A 5 -11.28 3.98 -15.33
N ALA A 6 -11.99 3.10 -14.62
CA ALA A 6 -12.45 1.81 -15.15
C ALA A 6 -13.47 1.95 -16.29
N MET A 7 -14.31 3.00 -16.26
CA MET A 7 -15.30 3.28 -17.30
C MET A 7 -14.70 3.94 -18.55
N THR A 8 -13.47 4.48 -18.48
CA THR A 8 -12.80 5.08 -19.64
C THR A 8 -11.96 4.05 -20.39
N PRO A 9 -12.34 3.64 -21.61
CA PRO A 9 -11.60 2.63 -22.36
C PRO A 9 -10.17 3.07 -22.67
N HIS A 10 -9.26 2.10 -22.74
CA HIS A 10 -7.87 2.31 -23.11
C HIS A 10 -7.75 2.67 -24.61
N SER A 11 -7.45 3.94 -24.89
CA SER A 11 -7.22 4.46 -26.24
C SER A 11 -6.27 5.66 -26.16
N SER A 12 -5.49 5.90 -27.21
CA SER A 12 -4.56 7.04 -27.28
C SER A 12 -5.27 8.40 -27.11
N GLN A 13 -6.54 8.50 -27.50
CA GLN A 13 -7.32 9.73 -27.33
C GLN A 13 -7.80 9.96 -25.87
N THR A 14 -7.99 8.90 -25.10
CA THR A 14 -8.46 8.97 -23.70
C THR A 14 -7.32 9.02 -22.69
N GLU A 15 -6.08 8.74 -23.12
CA GLU A 15 -4.88 8.69 -22.30
C GLU A 15 -4.70 9.94 -21.43
N LYS A 16 -4.76 11.14 -22.01
CA LYS A 16 -4.63 12.41 -21.28
C LYS A 16 -5.69 12.56 -20.17
N LYS A 17 -6.93 12.14 -20.45
CA LYS A 17 -8.02 12.18 -19.46
C LYS A 17 -7.74 11.20 -18.33
N ARG A 18 -7.28 9.99 -18.65
CA ARG A 18 -6.94 8.96 -17.66
C ARG A 18 -5.76 9.38 -16.78
N LEU A 19 -4.74 10.02 -17.34
CA LEU A 19 -3.64 10.62 -16.57
C LEU A 19 -4.12 11.73 -15.65
N ALA A 20 -5.05 12.59 -16.10
CA ALA A 20 -5.65 13.60 -15.23
C ALA A 20 -6.47 12.97 -14.09
N ILE A 21 -7.18 11.87 -14.36
CA ILE A 21 -7.91 11.10 -13.34
C ILE A 21 -6.92 10.44 -12.35
N LEU A 22 -5.78 9.92 -12.82
CA LEU A 22 -4.72 9.40 -11.94
C LEU A 22 -4.13 10.50 -11.06
N ALA A 23 -3.81 11.66 -11.63
CA ALA A 23 -3.23 12.79 -10.89
C ALA A 23 -4.18 13.29 -9.80
N GLY A 24 -5.46 13.49 -10.12
CA GLY A 24 -6.45 13.88 -9.11
C GLY A 24 -6.64 12.78 -8.07
N PHE A 25 -6.60 11.50 -8.44
CA PHE A 25 -6.69 10.39 -7.49
C PHE A 25 -5.51 10.42 -6.51
N ALA A 26 -4.29 10.57 -7.02
CA ALA A 26 -3.09 10.69 -6.20
C ALA A 26 -3.15 11.90 -5.25
N PHE A 27 -3.64 13.04 -5.74
CA PHE A 27 -3.84 14.24 -4.93
C PHE A 27 -4.83 14.00 -3.78
N PHE A 28 -6.02 13.45 -4.06
CA PHE A 28 -7.02 13.17 -3.02
C PHE A 28 -6.55 12.10 -2.03
N THR A 29 -5.82 11.08 -2.49
CA THR A 29 -5.18 10.11 -1.61
C THR A 29 -4.18 10.79 -0.68
N GLY A 30 -3.36 11.72 -1.20
CA GLY A 30 -2.44 12.52 -0.39
C GLY A 30 -3.15 13.37 0.66
N VAL A 31 -4.22 14.09 0.28
CA VAL A 31 -5.06 14.86 1.21
C VAL A 31 -5.67 13.95 2.29
N GLY A 32 -6.10 12.74 1.93
CA GLY A 32 -6.65 11.75 2.85
C GLY A 32 -5.67 11.22 3.90
N LEU A 33 -4.35 11.40 3.70
CA LEU A 33 -3.32 11.06 4.69
C LEU A 33 -3.17 12.12 5.80
N GLY A 34 -3.82 13.29 5.67
CA GLY A 34 -3.70 14.41 6.61
C GLY A 34 -3.80 14.03 8.08
N PRO A 35 -4.89 13.36 8.54
CA PRO A 35 -5.03 12.98 9.95
C PRO A 35 -3.92 12.05 10.47
N ALA A 36 -3.38 11.18 9.62
CA ALA A 36 -2.28 10.30 9.99
C ALA A 36 -0.96 11.07 10.10
N LEU A 37 -0.73 12.03 9.20
CA LEU A 37 0.43 12.92 9.22
C LEU A 37 0.40 13.79 10.48
N ASP A 38 -0.74 14.41 10.81
CA ASP A 38 -0.89 15.25 12.01
C ASP A 38 -0.57 14.46 13.28
N PHE A 39 -1.05 13.22 13.38
CA PHE A 39 -0.72 12.32 14.48
C PHE A 39 0.79 12.09 14.61
N VAL A 40 1.49 11.89 13.50
CA VAL A 40 2.93 11.58 13.46
C VAL A 40 3.78 12.81 13.75
N ILE A 41 3.40 13.96 13.22
CA ILE A 41 4.04 15.26 13.49
C ILE A 41 4.02 15.55 14.99
N ALA A 42 2.90 15.27 15.66
CA ALA A 42 2.78 15.43 17.11
C ALA A 42 3.70 14.49 17.92
N VAL A 43 4.17 13.39 17.33
CA VAL A 43 5.14 12.48 17.98
C VAL A 43 6.57 12.89 17.70
N ASN A 44 6.91 12.89 16.42
CA ASN A 44 8.21 13.22 15.87
C ASN A 44 8.08 13.36 14.33
N PRO A 45 8.28 14.55 13.76
CA PRO A 45 8.15 14.78 12.32
C PRO A 45 9.21 14.04 11.49
N SER A 46 10.37 13.67 12.05
CA SER A 46 11.41 12.94 11.31
C SER A 46 10.97 11.55 10.86
N ILE A 47 9.92 11.01 11.49
CA ILE A 47 9.33 9.71 11.16
C ILE A 47 8.75 9.72 9.76
N ILE A 48 8.23 10.85 9.27
CA ILE A 48 7.63 10.94 7.92
C ILE A 48 8.68 10.62 6.86
N VAL A 49 9.86 11.25 6.94
CA VAL A 49 10.97 11.02 6.02
C VAL A 49 11.48 9.58 6.15
N THR A 50 11.62 9.09 7.38
CA THR A 50 12.08 7.71 7.63
C THR A 50 11.12 6.67 7.06
N ALA A 51 9.81 6.88 7.23
CA ALA A 51 8.78 6.02 6.68
C ALA A 51 8.79 6.06 5.16
N PHE A 52 8.92 7.24 4.55
CA PHE A 52 8.99 7.37 3.09
C PHE A 52 10.18 6.59 2.52
N LEU A 53 11.38 6.81 3.07
CA LEU A 53 12.59 6.09 2.64
C LEU A 53 12.47 4.58 2.87
N GLY A 54 11.96 4.17 4.02
CA GLY A 54 11.72 2.76 4.34
C GLY A 54 10.75 2.11 3.36
N THR A 55 9.66 2.80 3.01
CA THR A 55 8.70 2.32 2.00
C THR A 55 9.34 2.25 0.62
N SER A 56 10.12 3.25 0.20
CA SER A 56 10.85 3.21 -1.08
C SER A 56 11.80 2.01 -1.16
N VAL A 57 12.57 1.74 -0.10
CA VAL A 57 13.47 0.59 -0.04
C VAL A 57 12.68 -0.73 -0.11
N MET A 58 11.64 -0.89 0.71
CA MET A 58 10.83 -2.12 0.68
C MET A 58 10.20 -2.33 -0.70
N PHE A 59 9.56 -1.31 -1.24
CA PHE A 59 8.91 -1.39 -2.54
C PHE A 59 9.93 -1.77 -3.63
N LEU A 60 11.08 -1.11 -3.70
CA LEU A 60 12.14 -1.43 -4.65
C LEU A 60 12.63 -2.87 -4.49
N CYS A 61 12.91 -3.32 -3.26
CA CYS A 61 13.38 -4.68 -3.01
C CYS A 61 12.36 -5.74 -3.45
N PHE A 62 11.08 -5.57 -3.09
CA PHE A 62 10.02 -6.50 -3.47
C PHE A 62 9.74 -6.46 -4.98
N THR A 63 9.64 -5.28 -5.59
CA THR A 63 9.47 -5.16 -7.05
C THR A 63 10.65 -5.79 -7.81
N LEU A 64 11.89 -5.56 -7.41
CA LEU A 64 13.06 -6.19 -8.03
C LEU A 64 13.03 -7.71 -7.85
N SER A 65 12.71 -8.20 -6.65
CA SER A 65 12.55 -9.65 -6.41
C SER A 65 11.49 -10.26 -7.33
N ALA A 66 10.35 -9.59 -7.52
CA ALA A 66 9.34 -9.99 -8.48
C ALA A 66 9.89 -9.97 -9.92
N LEU A 67 10.61 -8.94 -10.35
CA LEU A 67 11.15 -8.85 -11.71
C LEU A 67 12.15 -9.97 -12.05
N TYR A 68 12.98 -10.39 -11.08
CA TYR A 68 13.98 -11.46 -11.28
C TYR A 68 13.43 -12.86 -11.03
N ALA A 69 12.26 -12.99 -10.41
CA ALA A 69 11.67 -14.30 -10.14
C ALA A 69 11.16 -14.96 -11.43
N LYS A 70 11.08 -16.30 -11.39
CA LYS A 70 10.49 -17.07 -12.49
C LYS A 70 9.04 -16.62 -12.70
N ARG A 71 8.67 -16.42 -13.97
CA ARG A 71 7.31 -16.00 -14.37
C ARG A 71 6.24 -16.86 -13.68
N ARG A 72 5.17 -16.20 -13.19
CA ARG A 72 4.02 -16.77 -12.47
C ARG A 72 4.31 -17.37 -11.10
N SER A 73 5.55 -17.38 -10.62
CA SER A 73 5.89 -17.99 -9.33
C SER A 73 5.14 -17.37 -8.15
N TYR A 74 4.99 -16.04 -8.13
CA TYR A 74 4.26 -15.35 -7.05
C TYR A 74 2.75 -15.22 -7.29
N LEU A 75 2.21 -15.59 -8.45
CA LEU A 75 0.75 -15.51 -8.68
C LEU A 75 -0.04 -16.46 -7.77
N PHE A 76 0.58 -17.56 -7.34
CA PHE A 76 0.00 -18.46 -6.33
C PHE A 76 -0.24 -17.76 -4.98
N LEU A 77 0.58 -16.75 -4.62
CA LEU A 77 0.40 -16.00 -3.38
C LEU A 77 -0.91 -15.20 -3.36
N GLY A 78 -1.51 -14.91 -4.51
CA GLY A 78 -2.74 -14.12 -4.60
C GLY A 78 -3.85 -14.66 -3.68
N GLY A 79 -4.04 -15.99 -3.65
CA GLY A 79 -5.06 -16.61 -2.78
C GLY A 79 -4.76 -16.46 -1.29
N ILE A 80 -3.49 -16.59 -0.91
CA ILE A 80 -3.05 -16.46 0.49
C ILE A 80 -3.13 -14.99 0.95
N LEU A 81 -2.64 -14.06 0.14
CA LEU A 81 -2.61 -12.63 0.46
C LEU A 81 -4.02 -12.05 0.56
N THR A 82 -4.90 -12.39 -0.38
CA THR A 82 -6.31 -11.95 -0.35
C THR A 82 -7.05 -12.50 0.85
N SER A 83 -6.87 -13.78 1.17
CA SER A 83 -7.44 -14.38 2.39
C SER A 83 -6.93 -13.71 3.66
N GLY A 84 -5.62 -13.45 3.74
CA GLY A 84 -5.03 -12.73 4.88
C GLY A 84 -5.58 -11.31 5.02
N LEU A 85 -5.78 -10.60 3.92
CA LEU A 85 -6.40 -9.27 3.92
C LEU A 85 -7.84 -9.32 4.43
N THR A 86 -8.62 -10.33 4.03
CA THR A 86 -9.99 -10.55 4.54
C THR A 86 -9.99 -10.80 6.05
N ILE A 87 -9.06 -11.63 6.55
CA ILE A 87 -8.91 -11.86 7.99
C ILE A 87 -8.58 -10.56 8.72
N LEU A 88 -7.62 -9.77 8.21
CA LEU A 88 -7.28 -8.49 8.81
C LEU A 88 -8.45 -7.50 8.83
N LEU A 89 -9.29 -7.52 7.80
CA LEU A 89 -10.50 -6.72 7.74
C LEU A 89 -11.50 -7.14 8.83
N LEU A 90 -11.74 -8.44 9.00
CA LEU A 90 -12.59 -8.95 10.08
C LEU A 90 -12.05 -8.59 11.46
N VAL A 91 -10.74 -8.77 11.67
CA VAL A 91 -10.06 -8.39 12.92
C VAL A 91 -10.20 -6.88 13.19
N SER A 92 -10.13 -6.03 12.15
CA SER A 92 -10.32 -4.59 12.30
C SER A 92 -11.74 -4.24 12.77
N ILE A 93 -12.76 -4.94 12.25
CA ILE A 93 -14.16 -4.74 12.66
C ILE A 93 -14.33 -5.17 14.13
N VAL A 94 -13.82 -6.35 14.50
CA VAL A 94 -13.87 -6.82 15.90
C VAL A 94 -13.15 -5.85 16.83
N ASN A 95 -11.97 -5.37 16.43
CA ASN A 95 -11.20 -4.44 17.25
C ASN A 95 -11.86 -3.07 17.41
N MET A 96 -12.76 -2.67 16.51
CA MET A 96 -13.56 -1.45 16.68
C MET A 96 -14.49 -1.53 17.89
N PHE A 97 -15.00 -2.73 18.24
CA PHE A 97 -15.83 -2.95 19.42
C PHE A 97 -15.01 -3.25 20.68
N VAL A 98 -13.88 -3.95 20.55
CA VAL A 98 -13.03 -4.35 21.68
C VAL A 98 -12.10 -3.22 22.15
N GLY A 99 -11.56 -2.43 21.22
CA GLY A 99 -10.63 -1.33 21.53
C GLY A 99 -9.25 -1.77 22.01
N SER A 100 -8.78 -2.98 21.65
CA SER A 100 -7.50 -3.52 22.15
C SER A 100 -6.30 -2.94 21.42
N VAL A 101 -5.36 -2.36 22.18
CA VAL A 101 -4.08 -1.84 21.66
C VAL A 101 -3.18 -2.95 21.14
N VAL A 102 -3.24 -4.15 21.75
CA VAL A 102 -2.42 -5.30 21.34
C VAL A 102 -2.88 -5.82 19.97
N ILE A 103 -4.19 -5.96 19.78
CA ILE A 103 -4.76 -6.38 18.50
C ILE A 103 -4.44 -5.34 17.42
N PHE A 104 -4.53 -4.06 17.75
CA PHE A 104 -4.18 -2.98 16.82
C PHE A 104 -2.70 -3.04 16.39
N LYS A 105 -1.76 -3.24 17.33
CA LYS A 105 -0.34 -3.43 17.02
C LYS A 105 -0.12 -4.63 16.12
N ALA A 106 -0.70 -5.78 16.45
CA ALA A 106 -0.60 -7.00 15.63
C ALA A 106 -1.16 -6.76 14.21
N HIS A 107 -2.30 -6.09 14.09
CA HIS A 107 -2.90 -5.73 12.80
C HIS A 107 -1.98 -4.83 11.96
N MET A 108 -1.23 -3.92 12.58
CA MET A 108 -0.28 -3.06 11.86
C MET A 108 0.91 -3.85 11.30
N TYR A 109 1.54 -4.71 12.11
CA TYR A 109 2.66 -5.54 11.66
C TYR A 109 2.25 -6.56 10.59
N LEU A 110 1.18 -7.33 10.86
CA LEU A 110 0.67 -8.33 9.91
C LEU A 110 0.17 -7.67 8.62
N GLY A 111 -0.52 -6.53 8.74
CA GLY A 111 -0.96 -5.77 7.57
C GLY A 111 0.20 -5.24 6.75
N LEU A 112 1.31 -4.81 7.37
CA LEU A 112 2.48 -4.38 6.62
C LEU A 112 3.11 -5.55 5.85
N ALA A 113 3.21 -6.73 6.47
CA ALA A 113 3.75 -7.92 5.82
C ALA A 113 2.88 -8.36 4.62
N ILE A 114 1.56 -8.38 4.78
CA ILE A 114 0.63 -8.77 3.71
C ILE A 114 0.71 -7.79 2.53
N ILE A 115 0.68 -6.47 2.78
CA ILE A 115 0.76 -5.47 1.70
C ILE A 115 2.14 -5.50 1.02
N SER A 116 3.22 -5.78 1.76
CA SER A 116 4.54 -6.01 1.15
C SER A 116 4.53 -7.24 0.23
N GLY A 117 3.78 -8.28 0.58
CA GLY A 117 3.52 -9.42 -0.29
C GLY A 117 2.67 -9.07 -1.52
N PHE A 118 1.72 -8.14 -1.40
CA PHE A 118 0.95 -7.63 -2.55
C PHE A 118 1.84 -6.94 -3.57
N VAL A 119 2.87 -6.20 -3.16
CA VAL A 119 3.85 -5.62 -4.11
C VAL A 119 4.48 -6.70 -5.00
N LEU A 120 4.85 -7.86 -4.45
CA LEU A 120 5.38 -8.99 -5.22
C LEU A 120 4.33 -9.53 -6.21
N PHE A 121 3.12 -9.75 -5.71
CA PHE A 121 2.01 -10.31 -6.47
C PHE A 121 1.59 -9.37 -7.61
N ASP A 122 1.36 -8.10 -7.33
CA ASP A 122 0.91 -7.09 -8.29
C ASP A 122 1.98 -6.82 -9.34
N THR A 123 3.26 -6.75 -8.95
CA THR A 123 4.36 -6.65 -9.93
C THR A 123 4.36 -7.86 -10.88
N GLN A 124 4.25 -9.09 -10.37
CA GLN A 124 4.16 -10.29 -11.22
C GLN A 124 2.89 -10.33 -12.07
N LEU A 125 1.77 -9.86 -11.54
CA LEU A 125 0.50 -9.80 -12.26
C LEU A 125 0.58 -8.79 -13.42
N ILE A 126 1.23 -7.65 -13.22
CA ILE A 126 1.47 -6.65 -14.26
C ILE A 126 2.35 -7.23 -15.38
N ILE A 127 3.44 -7.93 -15.02
CA ILE A 127 4.31 -8.60 -16.01
C ILE A 127 3.49 -9.61 -16.83
N GLU A 128 2.69 -10.44 -16.16
CA GLU A 128 1.85 -11.44 -16.83
C GLU A 128 0.81 -10.79 -17.75
N LYS A 129 0.13 -9.73 -17.29
CA LYS A 129 -0.82 -8.95 -18.11
C LYS A 129 -0.15 -8.35 -19.34
N ALA A 130 1.01 -7.73 -19.17
CA ALA A 130 1.80 -7.16 -20.26
C ALA A 130 2.20 -8.21 -21.31
N GLU A 131 2.61 -9.40 -20.88
CA GLU A 131 2.93 -10.51 -21.79
C GLU A 131 1.70 -11.08 -22.50
N MET A 132 0.51 -10.98 -21.90
CA MET A 132 -0.77 -11.31 -22.54
C MET A 132 -1.30 -10.21 -23.47
N GLY A 133 -0.57 -9.10 -23.62
CA GLY A 133 -0.90 -8.00 -24.53
C GLY A 133 -1.68 -6.85 -23.90
N ASP A 134 -1.94 -6.87 -22.58
CA ASP A 134 -2.51 -5.73 -21.87
C ASP A 134 -1.44 -4.66 -21.65
N LYS A 135 -1.59 -3.53 -22.34
CA LYS A 135 -0.65 -2.39 -22.29
C LYS A 135 -1.18 -1.22 -21.47
N ASP A 136 -2.16 -1.47 -20.59
CA ASP A 136 -2.75 -0.43 -19.76
C ASP A 136 -1.88 -0.02 -18.57
N TYR A 137 -0.74 0.61 -18.88
CA TYR A 137 0.22 1.07 -17.88
C TYR A 137 -0.39 2.07 -16.89
N ILE A 138 -1.45 2.80 -17.25
CA ILE A 138 -2.12 3.71 -16.32
C ILE A 138 -2.79 2.91 -15.21
N TRP A 139 -3.49 1.83 -15.55
CA TRP A 139 -4.09 0.95 -14.54
C TRP A 139 -3.02 0.28 -13.69
N HIS A 140 -1.96 -0.24 -14.31
CA HIS A 140 -0.83 -0.85 -13.61
C HIS A 140 -0.14 0.11 -12.62
N CYS A 141 0.01 1.39 -13.01
CA CYS A 141 0.52 2.43 -12.11
C CYS A 141 -0.39 2.68 -10.92
N VAL A 142 -1.71 2.59 -11.09
CA VAL A 142 -2.66 2.78 -9.98
C VAL A 142 -2.55 1.65 -8.96
N ASP A 143 -2.47 0.40 -9.43
CA ASP A 143 -2.32 -0.78 -8.57
C ASP A 143 -1.06 -0.63 -7.68
N LEU A 144 0.09 -0.37 -8.31
CA LEU A 144 1.35 -0.16 -7.61
C LEU A 144 1.37 1.09 -6.70
N PHE A 145 0.69 2.16 -7.09
CA PHE A 145 0.56 3.37 -6.27
C PHE A 145 -0.22 3.10 -4.99
N LEU A 146 -1.29 2.31 -5.06
CA LEU A 146 -2.10 1.93 -3.90
C LEU A 146 -1.30 1.10 -2.91
N ASP A 147 -0.51 0.14 -3.40
CA ASP A 147 0.40 -0.63 -2.56
C ASP A 147 1.41 0.28 -1.86
N PHE A 148 2.08 1.15 -2.60
CA PHE A 148 3.07 2.07 -2.06
C PHE A 148 2.50 2.95 -0.96
N VAL A 149 1.35 3.61 -1.21
CA VAL A 149 0.70 4.48 -0.21
C VAL A 149 0.27 3.69 1.02
N THR A 150 -0.22 2.46 0.83
CA THR A 150 -0.67 1.61 1.94
C THR A 150 0.50 1.20 2.84
N ILE A 151 1.64 0.82 2.24
CA ILE A 151 2.88 0.55 2.99
C ILE A 151 3.33 1.81 3.73
N PHE A 152 3.38 2.95 3.04
CA PHE A 152 3.81 4.22 3.63
C PHE A 152 2.97 4.60 4.85
N ARG A 153 1.64 4.57 4.73
CA ARG A 153 0.72 4.87 5.83
C ARG A 153 0.94 3.93 7.01
N LYS A 154 1.02 2.61 6.77
CA LYS A 154 1.20 1.62 7.83
C LYS A 154 2.55 1.78 8.53
N LEU A 155 3.64 1.95 7.76
CA LEU A 155 4.99 2.10 8.30
C LEU A 155 5.11 3.39 9.12
N MET A 156 4.54 4.49 8.63
CA MET A 156 4.52 5.78 9.33
C MET A 156 3.82 5.68 10.69
N VAL A 157 2.63 5.08 10.73
CA VAL A 157 1.87 4.89 11.99
C VAL A 157 2.64 3.96 12.95
N LEU A 158 3.21 2.87 12.44
CA LEU A 158 3.98 1.91 13.23
C LEU A 158 5.22 2.55 13.88
N LEU A 159 5.99 3.32 13.11
CA LEU A 159 7.15 4.05 13.62
C LEU A 159 6.74 5.07 14.68
N ALA A 160 5.63 5.80 14.48
CA ALA A 160 5.12 6.75 15.47
C ALA A 160 4.67 6.08 16.78
N MET A 161 4.04 4.91 16.69
CA MET A 161 3.68 4.12 17.88
C MET A 161 4.91 3.65 18.65
N ASN A 162 5.91 3.11 17.96
CA ASN A 162 7.14 2.63 18.57
C ASN A 162 7.92 3.79 19.24
N GLU A 163 7.94 4.98 18.63
CA GLU A 163 8.56 6.17 19.22
C GLU A 163 7.82 6.64 20.49
N LYS A 164 6.48 6.59 20.51
CA LYS A 164 5.69 6.90 21.72
C LYS A 164 6.01 5.95 22.86
N ASP A 165 6.14 4.65 22.58
CA ASP A 165 6.42 3.65 23.62
C ASP A 165 7.83 3.83 24.22
N LYS A 166 8.84 4.08 23.38
CA LYS A 166 10.21 4.40 23.85
C LYS A 166 10.27 5.63 24.75
N LYS A 167 9.45 6.66 24.47
CA LYS A 167 9.37 7.86 25.32
C LYS A 167 8.71 7.60 26.67
N LYS A 168 7.85 6.57 26.78
CA LYS A 168 7.23 6.18 28.05
C LYS A 168 8.19 5.39 28.94
N GLU A 169 8.98 4.48 28.37
CA GLU A 169 9.96 3.67 29.12
C GLU A 169 11.11 4.50 29.71
N LYS A 170 11.39 5.67 29.14
CA LYS A 170 12.43 6.60 29.62
C LYS A 170 11.94 7.56 30.73
N LYS A 171 10.66 7.56 31.06
CA LYS A 171 10.07 8.37 32.13
C LYS A 171 9.77 7.50 33.34
#